data_AF-A0A7L4PEZ3-F1
#
_entry.id   AF-A0A7L4PEZ3-F1
#
_cell.length_a   1.000
_cell.length_b   1.000
_cell.length_c   1.000
_cell.angle_alpha   90.00
_cell.angle_beta   90.00
_cell.angle_gamma   90.00
#
_symmetry.space_group_name_H-M   'P 1'
#
loop_
_entity.id
_entity.type
_entity.pdbx_description
1 polymer ?
#
loop_
_entity_poly.entity_id
_entity_poly.type
_entity_poly.pdbx_seq_one_letter_code
_entity_poly.pdbx_strand_id
1 'polypeptide(L)'
;MRSTKYVMTSPESDVLPSDISMMIYGSQYDVNVKETCFGVIIDGEEEEIDKLVKEIRALDPHGIFIKDRGFPPGDPRRCRGHRGGGARPGFFMMECESKAMPLVARALACMSRGEEVPPPAPAKGPLKLERLEEIIKDEFP
;
A
#
# COMPACT_ATOMS: atom_id res chain seq x y z
N MET A 1 -1.94 20.33 -14.26
CA MET A 1 -2.79 19.15 -14.56
C MET A 1 -3.08 18.52 -13.21
N ARG A 2 -4.32 18.08 -12.96
CA ARG A 2 -4.64 17.52 -11.64
C ARG A 2 -4.18 16.07 -11.53
N SER A 3 -3.62 15.73 -10.39
CA SER A 3 -3.09 14.41 -10.07
C SER A 3 -3.69 13.94 -8.74
N THR A 4 -4.25 12.74 -8.72
CA THR A 4 -4.68 12.09 -7.49
C THR A 4 -3.74 10.93 -7.20
N LYS A 5 -3.20 10.86 -5.98
CA LYS A 5 -2.38 9.73 -5.53
C LYS A 5 -2.96 9.11 -4.28
N TYR A 6 -2.73 7.82 -4.11
CA TYR A 6 -3.01 7.10 -2.89
C TYR A 6 -1.69 6.74 -2.22
N VAL A 7 -1.44 7.39 -1.10
CA VAL A 7 -0.34 7.11 -0.19
C VAL A 7 -0.80 6.03 0.78
N MET A 8 -0.05 4.95 0.86
CA MET A 8 -0.31 3.81 1.72
C MET A 8 0.84 3.63 2.70
N THR A 9 0.50 3.29 3.94
CA THR A 9 1.47 2.95 4.97
C THR A 9 1.50 1.43 5.15
N SER A 10 2.70 0.87 5.25
CA SER A 10 2.90 -0.52 5.64
C SER A 10 2.28 -0.76 7.01
N PRO A 11 1.65 -1.91 7.28
CA PRO A 11 1.17 -2.25 8.63
C PRO A 11 2.25 -2.25 9.72
N GLU A 12 3.53 -2.41 9.33
CA GLU A 12 4.69 -2.39 10.23
C GLU A 12 5.42 -1.02 10.25
N SER A 13 4.92 -0.01 9.53
CA SER A 13 5.46 1.35 9.57
C SER A 13 5.11 2.04 10.88
N ASP A 14 6.06 2.76 11.46
CA ASP A 14 5.82 3.62 12.64
C ASP A 14 5.02 4.89 12.29
N VAL A 15 4.97 5.26 11.00
CA VAL A 15 4.18 6.39 10.50
C VAL A 15 2.73 5.96 10.30
N LEU A 16 1.81 6.63 11.01
CA LEU A 16 0.38 6.42 10.89
C LEU A 16 -0.22 7.27 9.76
N PRO A 17 -1.35 6.84 9.16
CA PRO A 17 -2.09 7.67 8.19
C PRO A 17 -2.45 9.06 8.73
N SER A 18 -2.72 9.17 10.03
CA SER A 18 -3.00 10.44 10.71
C SER A 18 -1.79 11.36 10.77
N ASP A 19 -0.58 10.81 10.90
CA ASP A 19 0.65 11.61 10.93
C ASP A 19 0.89 12.26 9.56
N ILE A 20 0.64 11.50 8.49
CA ILE A 20 0.69 12.00 7.12
C ILE A 20 -0.37 13.07 6.90
N SER A 21 -1.62 12.84 7.35
CA SER A 21 -2.69 13.83 7.17
C SER A 21 -2.40 15.12 7.94
N MET A 22 -1.90 15.03 9.17
CA MET A 22 -1.46 16.17 9.98
C MET A 22 -0.30 16.93 9.34
N MET A 23 0.69 16.23 8.79
CA MET A 23 1.80 16.86 8.07
C MET A 23 1.28 17.64 6.86
N ILE A 24 0.36 17.06 6.08
CA ILE A 24 -0.25 17.74 4.93
C ILE A 24 -1.05 18.96 5.38
N TYR A 25 -1.85 18.87 6.45
CA TYR A 25 -2.59 20.02 6.98
C TYR A 25 -1.67 21.13 7.52
N GLY A 26 -0.51 20.77 8.07
CA GLY A 26 0.51 21.72 8.50
C GLY A 26 1.35 22.29 7.35
N SER A 27 1.28 21.68 6.18
CA SER A 27 1.94 22.17 4.97
C SER A 27 1.17 23.36 4.37
N GLN A 28 1.83 24.15 3.53
CA GLN A 28 1.20 25.26 2.81
C GLN A 28 0.72 24.87 1.40
N TYR A 29 0.65 23.57 1.11
CA TYR A 29 0.22 23.07 -0.21
C TYR A 29 -1.30 23.12 -0.37
N ASP A 30 -1.77 23.55 -1.54
CA ASP A 30 -3.21 23.57 -1.87
C ASP A 30 -3.68 22.20 -2.37
N VAL A 31 -3.74 21.23 -1.46
CA VAL A 31 -4.12 19.85 -1.75
C VAL A 31 -5.32 19.40 -0.93
N ASN A 32 -6.21 18.64 -1.57
CA ASN A 32 -7.30 17.96 -0.90
C ASN A 32 -6.79 16.63 -0.34
N VAL A 33 -7.05 16.40 0.95
CA VAL A 33 -6.59 15.22 1.68
C VAL A 33 -7.76 14.44 2.23
N LYS A 34 -7.72 13.12 2.08
CA LYS A 34 -8.70 12.21 2.67
C LYS A 34 -8.01 11.02 3.31
N GLU A 35 -8.15 10.91 4.62
CA GLU A 35 -7.66 9.78 5.40
C GLU A 35 -8.49 8.51 5.17
N THR A 36 -7.82 7.36 5.23
CA THR A 36 -8.38 6.02 5.09
C THR A 36 -7.69 5.05 6.04
N CYS A 37 -8.27 3.87 6.26
CA CYS A 37 -7.67 2.85 7.13
C CYS A 37 -6.30 2.31 6.68
N PHE A 38 -5.90 2.54 5.43
CA PHE A 38 -4.63 2.04 4.86
C PHE A 38 -3.63 3.16 4.55
N GLY A 39 -3.98 4.42 4.80
CA GLY A 39 -3.19 5.57 4.37
C GLY A 39 -4.05 6.77 3.98
N VAL A 40 -3.55 7.60 3.06
CA VAL A 40 -4.12 8.91 2.73
C VAL A 40 -4.25 9.08 1.22
N ILE A 41 -5.40 9.59 0.76
CA ILE A 41 -5.61 9.99 -0.63
C ILE A 41 -5.35 11.50 -0.72
N ILE A 42 -4.50 11.89 -1.67
CA ILE A 42 -4.15 13.29 -1.96
C ILE A 42 -4.57 13.64 -3.38
N ASP A 43 -5.14 14.83 -3.57
CA ASP A 43 -5.58 15.35 -4.87
C ASP A 43 -5.27 16.85 -4.98
N GLY A 44 -4.64 17.26 -6.07
CA GLY A 44 -4.26 18.66 -6.28
C GLY A 44 -3.58 18.87 -7.63
N GLU A 45 -2.89 20.00 -7.78
CA GLU A 45 -2.03 20.21 -8.94
C GLU A 45 -0.81 19.29 -8.89
N GLU A 46 -0.45 18.71 -10.04
CA GLU A 46 0.59 17.69 -10.17
C GLU A 46 1.95 18.15 -9.61
N GLU A 47 2.33 19.41 -9.83
CA GLU A 47 3.59 19.96 -9.32
C GLU A 47 3.65 20.02 -7.78
N GLU A 48 2.52 20.33 -7.13
CA GLU A 48 2.43 20.34 -5.67
C GLU A 48 2.40 18.92 -5.11
N ILE A 49 1.63 18.02 -5.75
CA ILE A 49 1.57 16.61 -5.38
C ILE A 49 2.96 15.97 -5.47
N ASP A 50 3.75 16.26 -6.51
CA ASP A 50 5.07 15.68 -6.69
C ASP A 50 6.09 16.19 -5.66
N LYS A 51 5.97 17.44 -5.20
CA LYS A 51 6.77 17.97 -4.08
C LYS A 51 6.36 17.29 -2.77
N LEU A 52 5.06 17.28 -2.49
CA LEU A 52 4.50 16.68 -1.28
C LEU A 52 4.82 15.18 -1.17
N VAL A 53 4.76 14.44 -2.28
CA VAL A 53 5.12 13.01 -2.33
C VAL A 53 6.56 12.75 -1.87
N LYS A 54 7.50 13.65 -2.21
CA LYS A 54 8.90 13.53 -1.79
C LYS A 54 9.03 13.73 -0.28
N GLU A 55 8.31 14.71 0.26
CA GLU A 55 8.28 14.98 1.71
C GLU A 55 7.63 13.84 2.48
N ILE A 56 6.48 13.33 2.00
CA ILE A 56 5.80 12.17 2.58
C ILE A 56 6.74 10.96 2.59
N ARG A 57 7.42 10.65 1.47
CA ARG A 57 8.37 9.52 1.41
C ARG A 57 9.56 9.67 2.36
N ALA A 58 9.93 10.90 2.72
CA ALA A 58 11.03 11.13 3.65
C ALA A 58 10.67 10.75 5.10
N LEU A 59 9.36 10.69 5.45
CA LEU A 59 8.90 10.26 6.78
C LEU A 59 9.24 8.79 7.05
N ASP A 60 8.98 7.91 6.08
CA ASP A 60 9.41 6.52 6.10
C ASP A 60 9.79 6.07 4.67
N PRO A 61 11.11 6.03 4.37
CA PRO A 61 11.61 5.68 3.05
C PRO A 61 11.27 4.27 2.56
N HIS A 62 10.92 3.35 3.47
CA HIS A 62 10.74 1.94 3.15
C HIS A 62 9.31 1.43 3.40
N GLY A 63 8.57 2.05 4.33
CA GLY A 63 7.20 1.67 4.66
C GLY A 63 6.10 2.50 3.99
N ILE A 64 6.43 3.54 3.22
CA ILE A 64 5.44 4.32 2.45
C ILE A 64 5.40 3.92 0.98
N PHE A 65 4.23 3.51 0.51
CA PHE A 65 3.95 3.11 -0.86
C PHE A 65 2.97 4.07 -1.51
N ILE A 66 3.21 4.45 -2.77
CA ILE A 66 2.40 5.48 -3.44
C ILE A 66 1.94 4.94 -4.78
N LYS A 67 0.66 5.12 -5.06
CA LYS A 67 0.02 4.71 -6.31
C LYS A 67 -0.74 5.86 -6.94
N ASP A 68 -0.74 5.90 -8.26
CA ASP A 68 -1.60 6.82 -9.00
C ASP A 68 -3.06 6.38 -8.92
N ARG A 69 -3.94 7.36 -8.80
CA ARG A 69 -5.38 7.18 -8.73
C ARG A 69 -6.03 8.07 -9.77
N GLY A 70 -6.94 7.52 -10.56
CA GLY A 70 -7.57 8.28 -11.67
C GLY A 70 -8.75 9.18 -11.28
N PHE A 71 -9.17 9.19 -10.01
CA PHE A 71 -10.35 9.93 -9.55
C PHE A 71 -10.07 10.57 -8.19
N PRO A 72 -10.55 11.80 -7.93
CA PRO A 72 -10.38 12.47 -6.65
C PRO A 72 -11.19 11.78 -5.52
N PRO A 73 -10.90 12.08 -4.25
CA PRO A 73 -11.74 11.63 -3.15
C PRO A 73 -13.17 12.19 -3.31
N GLY A 74 -14.19 11.34 -3.13
CA GLY A 74 -15.59 11.75 -3.19
C GLY A 74 -16.21 11.86 -4.59
N ASP A 75 -15.46 11.61 -5.67
CA ASP A 75 -15.94 11.69 -7.05
C ASP A 75 -17.25 10.90 -7.27
N PRO A 76 -18.35 11.53 -7.75
CA PRO A 76 -19.65 10.89 -7.92
C PRO A 76 -19.63 9.63 -8.81
N ARG A 77 -18.69 9.53 -9.75
CA ARG A 77 -18.55 8.38 -10.67
C ARG A 77 -18.08 7.12 -9.94
N ARG A 78 -17.37 7.28 -8.81
CA ARG A 78 -16.74 6.19 -8.05
C ARG A 78 -17.23 6.06 -6.61
N CYS A 79 -17.71 7.14 -6.01
CA CYS A 79 -18.11 7.18 -4.61
C CYS A 79 -19.30 6.27 -4.34
N ARG A 80 -19.12 5.31 -3.41
CA ARG A 80 -20.17 4.37 -3.00
C ARG A 80 -21.43 5.09 -2.48
N GLY A 81 -21.26 6.20 -1.77
CA GLY A 81 -22.38 6.98 -1.22
C GLY A 81 -23.29 7.54 -2.32
N HIS A 82 -22.70 8.12 -3.37
CA HIS A 82 -23.44 8.65 -4.52
C HIS A 82 -24.07 7.56 -5.39
N ARG A 83 -23.46 6.37 -5.45
CA ARG A 83 -23.96 5.23 -6.24
C ARG A 83 -24.97 4.33 -5.51
N GLY A 84 -25.33 4.66 -4.27
CA GLY A 84 -26.25 3.85 -3.46
C GLY A 84 -25.67 2.49 -3.04
N GLY A 85 -24.34 2.30 -3.08
CA GLY A 85 -23.69 1.03 -2.78
C GLY A 85 -22.77 0.51 -3.89
N GLY A 86 -22.45 -0.79 -3.83
CA GLY A 86 -21.63 -1.49 -4.81
C GLY A 86 -20.15 -1.68 -4.44
N ALA A 87 -19.44 -2.43 -5.29
CA ALA A 87 -18.00 -2.68 -5.16
C ALA A 87 -17.21 -1.37 -5.17
N ARG A 88 -16.14 -1.28 -4.35
CA ARG A 88 -15.29 -0.08 -4.22
C ARG A 88 -14.29 -0.02 -5.38
N PRO A 89 -14.59 0.72 -6.48
CA PRO A 89 -13.76 0.65 -7.66
C PRO A 89 -12.48 1.47 -7.44
N GLY A 90 -11.32 0.90 -7.76
CA GLY A 90 -10.02 1.51 -7.48
C GLY A 90 -9.41 1.13 -6.12
N PHE A 91 -10.03 0.19 -5.38
CA PHE A 91 -9.46 -0.44 -4.19
C PHE A 91 -9.29 -1.97 -4.37
N PHE A 92 -9.27 -2.45 -5.61
CA PHE A 92 -9.07 -3.88 -5.87
C PHE A 92 -7.71 -4.31 -5.33
N MET A 93 -7.67 -5.45 -4.64
CA MET A 93 -6.46 -6.04 -4.05
C MET A 93 -5.78 -5.26 -2.92
N MET A 94 -6.32 -4.12 -2.47
CA MET A 94 -5.70 -3.29 -1.42
C MET A 94 -5.38 -4.06 -0.14
N GLU A 95 -6.28 -4.93 0.30
CA GLU A 95 -6.05 -5.78 1.46
C GLU A 95 -4.92 -6.80 1.23
N CYS A 96 -4.89 -7.42 0.04
CA CYS A 96 -3.83 -8.36 -0.34
C CYS A 96 -2.47 -7.67 -0.43
N GLU A 97 -2.43 -6.47 -0.99
CA GLU A 97 -1.22 -5.66 -1.10
C GLU A 97 -0.73 -5.19 0.26
N SER A 98 -1.64 -4.74 1.13
CA SER A 98 -1.31 -4.36 2.50
C SER A 98 -0.66 -5.51 3.28
N LYS A 99 -1.13 -6.75 3.08
CA LYS A 99 -0.51 -7.95 3.67
C LYS A 99 0.90 -8.23 3.13
N ALA A 100 1.21 -7.83 1.90
CA ALA A 100 2.51 -8.05 1.27
C ALA A 100 3.52 -6.91 1.54
N MET A 101 3.05 -5.69 1.82
CA MET A 101 3.91 -4.51 2.05
C MET A 101 5.01 -4.71 3.09
N PRO A 102 4.79 -5.38 4.23
CA PRO A 102 5.86 -5.57 5.21
C PRO A 102 7.06 -6.34 4.66
N LEU A 103 6.82 -7.35 3.82
CA LEU A 103 7.89 -8.11 3.16
C LEU A 103 8.70 -7.22 2.21
N VAL A 104 8.00 -6.37 1.44
CA VAL A 104 8.64 -5.43 0.51
C VAL A 104 9.42 -4.37 1.27
N ALA A 105 8.86 -3.79 2.34
CA ALA A 105 9.52 -2.79 3.16
C ALA A 105 10.81 -3.32 3.79
N ARG A 106 10.77 -4.53 4.36
CA ARG A 106 11.97 -5.21 4.89
C ARG A 106 13.01 -5.47 3.81
N ALA A 107 12.59 -5.93 2.63
CA ALA A 107 13.50 -6.14 1.51
C ALA A 107 14.19 -4.83 1.08
N LEU A 108 13.44 -3.73 0.97
CA LEU A 108 13.99 -2.40 0.66
C LEU A 108 14.98 -1.93 1.73
N ALA A 109 14.71 -2.20 3.00
CA ALA A 109 15.61 -1.88 4.11
C ALA A 109 16.89 -2.73 4.10
N CYS A 110 16.81 -4.02 3.77
CA CYS A 110 17.99 -4.87 3.58
C CYS A 110 18.84 -4.36 2.42
N MET A 111 18.20 -4.01 1.29
CA MET A 111 18.89 -3.46 0.12
C MET A 111 19.58 -2.13 0.42
N SER A 112 18.96 -1.23 1.20
CA SER A 112 19.57 0.05 1.57
C SER A 112 20.76 -0.10 2.50
N ARG A 113 20.79 -1.16 3.32
CA ARG A 113 21.95 -1.55 4.15
C ARG A 113 23.06 -2.27 3.37
N GLY A 114 22.83 -2.60 2.10
CA GLY A 114 23.79 -3.33 1.26
C GLY A 114 23.91 -4.81 1.63
N GLU A 115 22.87 -5.40 2.23
CA GLU A 115 22.84 -6.83 2.51
C GLU A 115 22.77 -7.63 1.21
N GLU A 116 23.47 -8.77 1.17
CA GLU A 116 23.41 -9.67 0.02
C GLU A 116 22.04 -10.33 -0.09
N VAL A 117 21.51 -10.38 -1.32
CA VAL A 117 20.26 -11.07 -1.60
C VAL A 117 20.50 -12.57 -1.38
N PRO A 118 19.74 -13.23 -0.49
CA PRO A 118 19.90 -14.66 -0.28
C PRO A 118 19.63 -15.40 -1.60
N PRO A 119 20.30 -16.55 -1.83
CA PRO A 119 20.04 -17.34 -3.02
C PRO A 119 18.56 -17.72 -3.09
N PRO A 120 17.98 -17.80 -4.31
CA PRO A 120 16.57 -18.13 -4.46
C PRO A 120 16.26 -19.45 -3.77
N ALA A 121 15.14 -19.49 -3.05
CA ALA A 121 14.67 -20.72 -2.43
C ALA A 121 14.53 -21.82 -3.51
N PRO A 122 14.90 -23.07 -3.20
CA PRO A 122 14.77 -24.16 -4.16
C PRO A 122 13.32 -24.24 -4.64
N ALA A 123 13.13 -24.38 -5.95
CA ALA A 123 11.81 -24.52 -6.54
C ALA A 123 11.09 -25.69 -5.85
N LYS A 124 9.96 -25.41 -5.20
CA LYS A 124 9.15 -26.47 -4.58
C LYS A 124 8.59 -27.33 -5.71
N GLY A 125 9.14 -28.52 -5.87
CA GLY A 125 8.57 -29.54 -6.74
C GLY A 125 7.18 -29.98 -6.25
N PRO A 126 6.42 -30.71 -7.08
CA PRO A 126 5.19 -31.34 -6.60
C PRO A 126 5.48 -32.19 -5.36
N LEU A 127 4.55 -32.16 -4.39
CA LEU A 127 4.63 -33.03 -3.21
C LEU A 127 4.75 -34.49 -3.68
N LYS A 128 5.68 -35.22 -3.07
CA LYS A 128 5.80 -36.67 -3.30
C LYS A 128 4.52 -37.35 -2.82
N LEU A 129 4.10 -38.41 -3.52
CA LEU A 129 2.90 -39.18 -3.19
C LEU A 129 2.89 -39.64 -1.73
N GLU A 130 4.04 -40.13 -1.25
CA GLU A 130 4.26 -40.58 0.14
C GLU A 130 3.89 -39.50 1.17
N ARG A 131 4.31 -38.26 0.91
CA ARG A 131 4.03 -37.12 1.80
C ARG A 131 2.56 -36.71 1.74
N LEU A 132 1.92 -36.88 0.59
CA LEU A 132 0.49 -36.62 0.42
C LEU A 132 -0.34 -37.65 1.20
N GLU A 133 0.04 -38.93 1.13
CA GLU A 133 -0.60 -40.01 1.89
C GLU A 133 -0.46 -39.82 3.40
N GLU A 134 0.70 -39.35 3.88
CA GLU A 134 0.90 -38.97 5.29
C GLU A 134 -0.07 -37.87 5.72
N ILE A 135 -0.17 -36.79 4.94
CA ILE A 135 -1.06 -35.66 5.26
C ILE A 135 -2.53 -36.10 5.28
N ILE A 136 -2.94 -36.95 4.33
CA ILE A 136 -4.32 -37.47 4.27
C ILE A 136 -4.65 -38.32 5.50
N LYS A 137 -3.72 -39.19 5.95
CA LYS A 137 -3.93 -40.02 7.15
C LYS A 137 -3.97 -39.21 8.44
N ASP A 138 -3.25 -38.09 8.49
CA ASP A 138 -3.20 -37.21 9.66
C ASP A 138 -4.45 -36.32 9.76
N GLU A 139 -5.00 -35.84 8.64
CA GLU A 139 -6.24 -35.04 8.60
C GLU A 139 -7.54 -35.88 8.64
N PHE A 140 -7.52 -37.09 8.08
CA PHE A 140 -8.69 -37.98 7.99
C PHE A 140 -8.36 -39.37 8.56
N PRO A 141 -8.40 -39.54 9.90
CA PRO A 141 -8.17 -40.84 10.56
C PRO A 141 -9.26 -41.88 10.28
#